data_AF-A0AAW5F643-F1
#
_entry.id   AF-A0AAW5F643-F1
#
_cell.length_a   1.000
_cell.length_b   1.000
_cell.length_c   1.000
_cell.angle_alpha   90.00
_cell.angle_beta   90.00
_cell.angle_gamma   90.00
#
_symmetry.space_group_name_H-M   'P 1'
#
loop_
_entity.id
_entity.type
_entity.pdbx_description
1 polymer ?
#
loop_
_entity_poly.entity_id
_entity_poly.type
_entity_poly.pdbx_seq_one_letter_code
_entity_poly.pdbx_strand_id
1 'polypeptide(L)'
;MDSYKFDYSGGKQFMLNLCNCPPNNQGQFTAYSNIIIHYPGYKKNGDYRLEIQGGTVPSHSDICKILHNLIVNNRYSFSVLEQLLEDIYENGTLTDYEDRNLKYLQNLIFWVTLQEEINYPRTKPWFAGRNLAFCRFYEAIYCTRPESAFTIRDVLGRCNNHGKGRPVLYRLADCSRIYYY
;
A
#
# COMPACT_ATOMS: atom_id res chain seq x y z
N MET A 1 10.42 -4.24 -18.59
CA MET A 1 10.31 -2.87 -18.05
C MET A 1 10.74 -2.93 -16.61
N ASP A 2 11.80 -2.22 -16.29
CA ASP A 2 12.33 -2.20 -14.93
C ASP A 2 11.46 -1.28 -14.07
N SER A 3 11.11 -1.75 -12.88
CA SER A 3 10.38 -0.95 -11.89
C SER A 3 11.34 0.04 -11.24
N TYR A 4 10.84 1.21 -10.88
CA TYR A 4 11.58 2.09 -9.99
C TYR A 4 11.85 1.41 -8.63
N LYS A 5 13.02 1.68 -8.06
CA LYS A 5 13.54 1.02 -6.85
C LYS A 5 13.69 2.03 -5.72
N PHE A 6 12.80 1.94 -4.75
CA PHE A 6 12.72 2.89 -3.64
C PHE A 6 12.32 2.20 -2.34
N ASP A 7 12.96 2.57 -1.24
CA ASP A 7 12.30 2.52 0.06
C ASP A 7 11.34 3.73 0.18
N TYR A 8 10.60 3.85 1.29
CA TYR A 8 9.68 4.98 1.44
C TYR A 8 10.38 6.32 1.61
N SER A 9 11.58 6.34 2.20
CA SER A 9 12.33 7.59 2.36
C SER A 9 12.77 8.12 1.00
N GLY A 10 13.40 7.25 0.20
CA GLY A 10 13.81 7.51 -1.17
C GLY A 10 12.64 7.85 -2.08
N GLY A 11 11.54 7.11 -1.99
CA GLY A 11 10.32 7.40 -2.78
C GLY A 11 9.73 8.76 -2.45
N LYS A 12 9.66 9.14 -1.17
CA LYS A 12 9.20 10.46 -0.75
C LYS A 12 10.13 11.56 -1.24
N GLN A 13 11.45 11.39 -1.10
CA GLN A 13 12.43 12.36 -1.56
C GLN A 13 12.38 12.53 -3.08
N PHE A 14 12.22 11.43 -3.81
CA PHE A 14 12.04 11.43 -5.26
C PHE A 14 10.83 12.27 -5.67
N MET A 15 9.67 12.05 -5.05
CA MET A 15 8.46 12.83 -5.35
C MET A 15 8.61 14.31 -4.99
N LEU A 16 9.28 14.64 -3.88
CA LEU A 16 9.58 16.02 -3.50
C LEU A 16 10.49 16.69 -4.52
N ASN A 17 11.53 16.00 -4.99
CA ASN A 17 12.45 16.54 -5.99
C ASN A 17 11.71 16.81 -7.31
N LEU A 18 10.88 15.86 -7.75
CA LEU A 18 10.05 16.03 -8.94
C LEU A 18 9.17 17.29 -8.83
N CYS A 19 8.45 17.48 -7.72
CA CYS A 19 7.55 18.63 -7.56
C CYS A 19 8.27 19.99 -7.39
N ASN A 20 9.58 20.01 -7.14
CA ASN A 20 10.34 21.23 -6.82
C ASN A 20 11.30 21.71 -7.92
N CYS A 21 11.41 21.01 -9.06
CA CYS A 21 12.40 21.31 -10.09
C CYS A 21 11.77 21.85 -11.40
N PRO A 22 11.57 23.18 -11.55
CA PRO A 22 11.14 23.79 -12.81
C PRO A 22 12.12 23.51 -13.96
N PRO A 23 11.65 23.40 -15.22
CA PRO A 23 10.24 23.40 -15.64
C PRO A 23 9.54 22.05 -15.43
N ASN A 24 10.25 21.03 -14.96
CA ASN A 24 9.79 19.65 -14.82
C ASN A 24 9.01 19.40 -13.53
N ASN A 25 8.47 20.45 -12.89
CA ASN A 25 7.75 20.31 -11.64
C ASN A 25 6.32 19.78 -11.79
N GLN A 26 5.93 19.51 -13.03
CA GLN A 26 4.67 18.87 -13.40
C GLN A 26 4.95 17.84 -14.49
N GLY A 27 4.31 16.67 -14.40
CA GLY A 27 4.48 15.62 -15.39
C GLY A 27 3.91 14.29 -14.94
N GLN A 28 4.35 13.23 -15.63
CA GLN A 28 4.00 11.87 -15.30
C GLN A 28 5.16 10.92 -15.55
N PHE A 29 5.15 9.77 -14.88
CA PHE A 29 6.03 8.65 -15.20
C PHE A 29 5.31 7.32 -14.97
N THR A 30 5.76 6.27 -15.66
CA THR A 30 5.27 4.91 -15.46
C THR A 30 6.08 4.24 -14.36
N ALA A 31 5.46 4.00 -13.21
CA ALA A 31 6.11 3.35 -12.06
C ALA A 31 6.43 1.88 -12.35
N TYR A 32 5.44 1.14 -12.87
CA TYR A 32 5.57 -0.25 -13.30
C TYR A 32 4.36 -0.66 -14.13
N SER A 33 4.59 -1.32 -15.28
CA SER A 33 3.52 -1.79 -16.17
C SER A 33 2.52 -0.66 -16.52
N ASN A 34 1.25 -0.76 -16.12
CA ASN A 34 0.21 0.22 -16.35
C ASN A 34 -0.03 1.17 -15.15
N ILE A 35 0.85 1.18 -14.15
CA ILE A 35 0.77 2.10 -13.01
C ILE A 35 1.47 3.41 -13.39
N ILE A 36 0.69 4.47 -13.58
CA ILE A 36 1.17 5.81 -13.97
C ILE A 36 1.03 6.75 -12.77
N ILE A 37 2.08 7.53 -12.50
CA ILE A 37 2.13 8.53 -11.44
C ILE A 37 2.15 9.91 -12.07
N HIS A 38 1.13 10.72 -11.76
CA HIS A 38 1.01 12.12 -12.18
C HIS A 38 1.36 13.04 -11.02
N TYR A 39 2.23 14.01 -11.24
CA TYR A 39 2.65 14.97 -10.21
C TYR A 39 2.64 16.41 -10.76
N PRO A 40 2.42 17.42 -9.91
CA PRO A 40 2.08 17.29 -8.50
C PRO A 40 0.64 16.80 -8.31
N GLY A 41 0.38 16.21 -7.15
CA GLY A 41 -0.96 15.97 -6.64
C GLY A 41 -1.59 17.25 -6.09
N TYR A 42 -2.73 17.11 -5.44
CA TYR A 42 -3.51 18.26 -4.97
C TYR A 42 -3.21 18.63 -3.51
N LYS A 43 -2.89 17.66 -2.64
CA LYS A 43 -2.95 17.87 -1.19
C LYS A 43 -1.73 18.61 -0.62
N LYS A 44 -0.53 18.36 -1.15
CA LYS A 44 0.73 18.94 -0.64
C LYS A 44 1.90 18.73 -1.60
N ASN A 45 3.02 19.35 -1.28
CA ASN A 45 4.27 19.11 -1.99
C ASN A 45 4.71 17.63 -1.89
N GLY A 46 5.09 17.04 -3.01
CA GLY A 46 5.39 15.62 -3.16
C GLY A 46 4.16 14.71 -3.29
N ASP A 47 2.93 15.23 -3.13
CA ASP A 47 1.72 14.47 -3.45
C ASP A 47 1.68 14.17 -4.96
N TYR A 48 0.90 13.16 -5.33
CA TYR A 48 0.70 12.75 -6.72
C TYR A 48 -0.67 12.12 -6.90
N ARG A 49 -1.10 11.93 -8.14
CA ARG A 49 -2.28 11.13 -8.50
C ARG A 49 -1.83 9.85 -9.18
N LEU A 50 -2.27 8.72 -8.65
CA LEU A 50 -2.08 7.42 -9.29
C LEU A 50 -3.12 7.23 -10.40
N GLU A 51 -2.73 6.60 -11.49
CA GLU A 51 -3.60 6.12 -12.57
C GLU A 51 -3.22 4.68 -12.89
N ILE A 52 -4.24 3.85 -13.16
CA ILE A 52 -4.06 2.51 -13.73
C ILE A 52 -4.54 2.58 -15.17
N GLN A 53 -3.62 2.55 -16.14
CA GLN A 53 -3.98 2.63 -17.55
C GLN A 53 -4.91 1.45 -17.91
N GLY A 54 -6.09 1.78 -18.44
CA GLY A 54 -7.12 0.80 -18.79
C GLY A 54 -7.94 0.26 -17.59
N GLY A 55 -7.85 0.88 -16.41
CA GLY A 55 -8.55 0.41 -15.22
C GLY A 55 -8.88 1.52 -14.21
N THR A 56 -9.35 1.10 -13.03
CA THR A 56 -9.61 1.99 -11.90
C THR A 56 -8.51 1.82 -10.85
N VAL A 57 -8.08 2.92 -10.24
CA VAL A 57 -7.16 2.89 -9.11
C VAL A 57 -7.84 2.19 -7.92
N PRO A 58 -7.28 1.09 -7.39
CA PRO A 58 -7.90 0.37 -6.29
C PRO A 58 -7.80 1.19 -5.00
N SER A 59 -8.90 1.23 -4.25
CA SER A 59 -8.90 1.72 -2.87
C SER A 59 -8.17 0.75 -1.94
N HIS A 60 -7.89 1.18 -0.70
CA HIS A 60 -7.39 0.27 0.34
C HIS A 60 -8.31 -0.95 0.56
N SER A 61 -9.63 -0.76 0.46
CA SER A 61 -10.61 -1.85 0.53
C SER A 61 -10.47 -2.82 -0.65
N ASP A 62 -10.23 -2.30 -1.85
CA ASP A 62 -10.01 -3.15 -3.03
C ASP A 62 -8.72 -3.96 -2.92
N ILE A 63 -7.64 -3.36 -2.42
CA ILE A 63 -6.37 -4.07 -2.15
C ILE A 63 -6.59 -5.17 -1.11
N CYS A 64 -7.29 -4.89 0.00
CA CYS A 64 -7.65 -5.91 1.00
C CYS A 64 -8.38 -7.10 0.34
N LYS A 65 -9.38 -6.80 -0.50
CA LYS A 65 -10.16 -7.83 -1.20
C LYS A 65 -9.32 -8.63 -2.20
N ILE A 66 -8.40 -7.96 -2.91
CA ILE A 66 -7.45 -8.62 -3.83
C ILE A 66 -6.57 -9.61 -3.06
N LEU A 67 -5.91 -9.16 -1.98
CA LEU A 67 -5.02 -10.00 -1.18
C LEU A 67 -5.75 -11.21 -0.58
N HIS A 68 -6.92 -11.00 0.02
CA HIS A 68 -7.78 -12.06 0.51
C HIS A 68 -8.13 -13.08 -0.60
N ASN A 69 -8.58 -12.58 -1.76
CA ASN A 69 -8.99 -13.42 -2.89
C ASN A 69 -7.84 -14.25 -3.48
N LEU A 70 -6.61 -13.76 -3.41
CA LEU A 70 -5.45 -14.53 -3.85
C LEU A 70 -5.22 -15.77 -2.99
N ILE A 71 -5.50 -15.71 -1.69
CA ILE A 71 -5.38 -16.88 -0.80
C ILE A 71 -6.57 -17.83 -1.01
N VAL A 72 -7.81 -17.34 -0.93
CA VAL A 72 -8.99 -18.23 -1.01
C VAL A 72 -9.14 -18.92 -2.38
N ASN A 73 -8.59 -18.33 -3.44
CA ASN A 73 -8.54 -18.94 -4.76
C ASN A 73 -7.25 -19.75 -5.01
N ASN A 74 -6.48 -20.08 -3.96
CA ASN A 74 -5.26 -20.87 -4.01
C ASN A 74 -4.21 -20.34 -5.00
N ARG A 75 -4.10 -19.01 -5.16
CA ARG A 75 -3.07 -18.37 -6.01
C ARG A 75 -1.77 -18.17 -5.26
N TYR A 76 -1.85 -17.78 -3.99
CA TYR A 76 -0.71 -17.63 -3.08
C TYR A 76 -1.07 -18.17 -1.69
N SER A 77 -0.08 -18.68 -0.96
CA SER A 77 -0.27 -19.01 0.45
C SER A 77 -0.32 -17.74 1.30
N PHE A 78 -0.86 -17.87 2.52
CA PHE A 78 -0.79 -16.82 3.54
C PHE A 78 0.65 -16.32 3.75
N SER A 79 1.61 -17.24 3.91
CA SER A 79 3.02 -16.91 4.16
C SER A 79 3.67 -16.10 3.03
N VAL A 80 3.31 -16.36 1.77
CA VAL A 80 3.84 -15.59 0.62
C VAL A 80 3.33 -14.16 0.65
N LEU A 81 2.03 -13.95 0.94
CA LEU A 81 1.47 -12.61 1.00
C LEU A 81 1.88 -11.86 2.28
N GLU A 82 2.07 -12.56 3.40
CA GLU A 82 2.66 -12.00 4.62
C GLU A 82 4.06 -11.48 4.33
N GLN A 83 4.93 -12.31 3.73
CA GLN A 83 6.29 -11.89 3.35
C GLN A 83 6.26 -10.72 2.37
N LEU A 84 5.36 -10.72 1.37
CA LEU A 84 5.19 -9.60 0.46
C LEU A 84 4.90 -8.29 1.19
N LEU A 85 3.95 -8.32 2.14
CA LEU A 85 3.59 -7.12 2.90
C LEU A 85 4.75 -6.66 3.80
N GLU A 86 5.49 -7.57 4.42
CA GLU A 86 6.69 -7.24 5.20
C GLU A 86 7.77 -6.58 4.35
N ASP A 87 8.07 -7.17 3.19
CA ASP A 87 9.08 -6.67 2.27
C ASP A 87 8.72 -5.26 1.77
N ILE A 88 7.45 -5.02 1.42
CA ILE A 88 7.02 -3.68 1.00
C ILE A 88 7.12 -2.70 2.17
N TYR A 89 6.69 -3.07 3.37
CA TYR A 89 6.66 -2.17 4.52
C TYR A 89 8.07 -1.67 4.90
N GLU A 90 9.05 -2.56 4.86
CA GLU A 90 10.44 -2.29 5.23
C GLU A 90 11.26 -1.72 4.08
N ASN A 91 11.18 -2.36 2.91
CA ASN A 91 12.10 -2.13 1.79
C ASN A 91 11.44 -1.40 0.61
N GLY A 92 10.12 -1.14 0.66
CA GLY A 92 9.37 -0.55 -0.45
C GLY A 92 9.40 -1.44 -1.71
N THR A 93 9.93 -0.91 -2.81
CA THR A 93 10.09 -1.67 -4.07
C THR A 93 11.49 -2.26 -4.24
N LEU A 94 12.36 -2.17 -3.23
CA LEU A 94 13.74 -2.66 -3.34
C LEU A 94 13.82 -4.19 -3.47
N THR A 95 12.99 -4.94 -2.75
CA THR A 95 12.92 -6.41 -2.88
C THR A 95 12.63 -6.81 -4.33
N ASP A 96 13.39 -7.76 -4.87
CA ASP A 96 13.18 -8.29 -6.21
C ASP A 96 12.29 -9.52 -6.20
N TYR A 97 11.18 -9.43 -6.93
CA TYR A 97 10.30 -10.57 -7.19
C TYR A 97 10.40 -10.99 -8.66
N GLU A 98 10.72 -12.27 -8.87
CA GLU A 98 10.66 -12.92 -10.19
C GLU A 98 9.21 -13.12 -10.65
N ASP A 99 8.29 -13.40 -9.72
CA ASP A 99 6.87 -13.46 -10.00
C ASP A 99 6.34 -12.06 -10.34
N ARG A 100 5.89 -11.89 -11.60
CA ARG A 100 5.40 -10.62 -12.12
C ARG A 100 4.16 -10.10 -11.40
N ASN A 101 3.30 -10.98 -10.89
CA ASN A 101 2.11 -10.58 -10.16
C ASN A 101 2.49 -10.07 -8.76
N LEU A 102 3.44 -10.71 -8.08
CA LEU A 102 3.98 -10.21 -6.81
C LEU A 102 4.70 -8.87 -7.00
N LYS A 103 5.52 -8.75 -8.07
CA LYS A 103 6.16 -7.47 -8.44
C LYS A 103 5.15 -6.38 -8.77
N TYR A 104 4.05 -6.73 -9.43
CA TYR A 104 2.95 -5.80 -9.68
C TYR A 104 2.28 -5.35 -8.37
N LEU A 105 1.93 -6.29 -7.49
CA LEU A 105 1.33 -6.00 -6.18
C LEU A 105 2.26 -5.15 -5.31
N GLN A 106 3.56 -5.44 -5.31
CA GLN A 106 4.58 -4.64 -4.62
C GLN A 106 4.52 -3.17 -5.06
N ASN A 107 4.56 -2.92 -6.37
CA ASN A 107 4.50 -1.56 -6.90
C ASN A 107 3.15 -0.90 -6.61
N LEU A 108 2.04 -1.60 -6.83
CA LEU A 108 0.71 -1.08 -6.58
C LEU A 108 0.52 -0.66 -5.12
N ILE A 109 0.85 -1.57 -4.18
CA ILE A 109 0.73 -1.31 -2.74
C ILE A 109 1.66 -0.17 -2.35
N PHE A 110 2.93 -0.21 -2.75
CA PHE A 110 3.90 0.84 -2.43
C PHE A 110 3.44 2.22 -2.87
N TRP A 111 2.99 2.39 -4.13
CA TRP A 111 2.58 3.69 -4.62
C TRP A 111 1.23 4.16 -4.06
N VAL A 112 0.36 3.26 -3.58
CA VAL A 112 -0.84 3.66 -2.84
C VAL A 112 -0.49 4.13 -1.42
N THR A 113 0.35 3.37 -0.71
CA THR A 113 0.68 3.67 0.69
C THR A 113 1.74 4.77 0.84
N LEU A 114 2.60 5.00 -0.16
CA LEU A 114 3.52 6.14 -0.17
C LEU A 114 2.73 7.45 -0.28
N GLN A 115 1.66 7.48 -1.09
CA GLN A 115 0.78 8.64 -1.18
C GLN A 115 0.14 8.93 0.19
N GLU A 116 -0.31 7.89 0.90
CA GLU A 116 -0.84 8.01 2.25
C GLU A 116 0.21 8.52 3.25
N GLU A 117 1.45 8.00 3.20
CA GLU A 117 2.56 8.46 4.05
C GLU A 117 2.96 9.91 3.75
N ILE A 118 2.92 10.34 2.49
CA ILE A 118 3.13 11.74 2.13
C ILE A 118 1.98 12.57 2.72
N ASN A 119 0.73 12.15 2.49
CA ASN A 119 -0.46 12.93 2.83
C ASN A 119 -0.80 12.97 4.33
N TYR A 120 -0.48 11.92 5.07
CA TYR A 120 -0.79 11.75 6.48
C TYR A 120 0.39 11.07 7.19
N PRO A 121 1.57 11.71 7.26
CA PRO A 121 2.81 11.05 7.66
C PRO A 121 2.77 10.53 9.08
N ARG A 122 3.31 9.33 9.31
CA ARG A 122 3.38 8.72 10.65
C ARG A 122 4.28 9.48 11.63
N THR A 123 5.10 10.40 11.14
CA THR A 123 5.89 11.31 12.00
C THR A 123 5.02 12.31 12.76
N LYS A 124 3.73 12.42 12.43
CA LYS A 124 2.76 13.22 13.19
C LYS A 124 1.93 12.30 14.10
N PRO A 125 1.78 12.64 15.40
CA PRO A 125 1.21 11.72 16.39
C PRO A 125 -0.27 11.35 16.14
N TRP A 126 -1.02 12.18 15.40
CA TRP A 126 -2.42 11.92 15.06
C TRP A 126 -2.61 11.14 13.74
N PHE A 127 -1.56 10.93 12.94
CA PHE A 127 -1.64 10.18 11.69
C PHE A 127 -0.94 8.82 11.80
N ALA A 128 -1.46 7.84 11.05
CA ALA A 128 -0.88 6.50 11.02
C ALA A 128 0.02 6.30 9.80
N GLY A 129 -0.01 7.23 8.84
CA GLY A 129 0.62 7.07 7.53
C GLY A 129 0.28 5.74 6.90
N ARG A 130 1.31 5.11 6.36
CA ARG A 130 1.17 3.78 5.77
C ARG A 130 0.76 2.70 6.78
N ASN A 131 1.05 2.85 8.08
CA ASN A 131 0.93 1.75 9.03
C ASN A 131 -0.51 1.23 9.15
N LEU A 132 -1.51 2.11 9.12
CA LEU A 132 -2.92 1.69 9.15
C LEU A 132 -3.32 0.93 7.89
N ALA A 133 -2.78 1.31 6.72
CA ALA A 133 -3.00 0.56 5.48
C ALA A 133 -2.43 -0.86 5.59
N PHE A 134 -1.18 -1.00 6.04
CA PHE A 134 -0.56 -2.32 6.25
C PHE A 134 -1.28 -3.17 7.29
N CYS A 135 -1.74 -2.57 8.38
CA CYS A 135 -2.54 -3.31 9.36
C CYS A 135 -3.82 -3.87 8.74
N ARG A 136 -4.51 -3.10 7.88
CA ARG A 136 -5.72 -3.56 7.17
C ARG A 136 -5.40 -4.63 6.14
N PHE A 137 -4.29 -4.50 5.41
CA PHE A 137 -3.84 -5.52 4.47
C PHE A 137 -3.48 -6.83 5.18
N TYR A 138 -2.85 -6.73 6.35
CA TYR A 138 -2.56 -7.88 7.20
C TYR A 138 -3.85 -8.52 7.73
N GLU A 139 -4.79 -7.73 8.26
CA GLU A 139 -6.12 -8.23 8.67
C GLU A 139 -6.83 -8.97 7.53
N ALA A 140 -6.72 -8.46 6.30
CA ALA A 140 -7.36 -9.05 5.12
C ALA A 140 -6.78 -10.42 4.72
N ILE A 141 -5.48 -10.66 4.93
CA ILE A 141 -4.89 -12.00 4.74
C ILE A 141 -5.10 -12.87 5.97
N TYR A 142 -5.08 -12.31 7.18
CA TYR A 142 -5.23 -13.07 8.43
C TYR A 142 -6.62 -13.70 8.53
N CYS A 143 -7.66 -13.02 8.03
CA CYS A 143 -9.02 -13.55 8.10
C CYS A 143 -9.27 -14.78 7.21
N THR A 144 -8.28 -15.25 6.45
CA THR A 144 -8.36 -16.54 5.74
C THR A 144 -7.92 -17.72 6.61
N ARG A 145 -7.34 -17.46 7.79
CA ARG A 145 -6.89 -18.51 8.73
C ARG A 145 -8.10 -19.10 9.48
N PRO A 146 -8.14 -20.43 9.72
CA PRO A 146 -9.24 -21.09 10.43
C PRO A 146 -9.58 -20.50 11.80
N GLU A 147 -8.58 -19.95 12.49
CA GLU A 147 -8.66 -19.37 13.83
C GLU A 147 -9.12 -17.90 13.85
N SER A 148 -9.33 -17.27 12.69
CA SER A 148 -9.74 -15.87 12.65
C SER A 148 -11.14 -15.66 13.25
N ALA A 149 -11.24 -14.68 14.15
CA ALA A 149 -12.50 -14.29 14.77
C ALA A 149 -13.29 -13.22 13.96
N PHE A 150 -12.79 -12.82 12.80
CA PHE A 150 -13.39 -11.80 11.94
C PHE A 150 -13.27 -12.18 10.46
N THR A 151 -14.14 -11.61 9.64
CA THR A 151 -14.25 -11.91 8.21
C THR A 151 -13.65 -10.80 7.36
N ILE A 152 -13.45 -11.07 6.07
CA ILE A 152 -13.10 -10.03 5.09
C ILE A 152 -14.12 -8.88 5.09
N ARG A 153 -15.42 -9.16 5.25
CA ARG A 153 -16.47 -8.13 5.30
C ARG A 153 -16.23 -7.13 6.44
N ASP A 154 -15.78 -7.62 7.59
CA ASP A 154 -15.48 -6.77 8.75
C ASP A 154 -14.26 -5.87 8.47
N VAL A 155 -13.22 -6.42 7.84
CA VAL A 155 -12.04 -5.65 7.42
C VAL A 155 -12.42 -4.56 6.40
N LEU A 156 -13.20 -4.90 5.37
CA LEU A 156 -13.63 -3.94 4.35
C LEU A 156 -14.49 -2.82 4.96
N GLY A 157 -15.38 -3.15 5.90
CA GLY A 157 -16.16 -2.15 6.64
C GLY A 157 -15.29 -1.15 7.42
N ARG A 158 -14.16 -1.61 7.97
CA ARG A 158 -13.19 -0.79 8.70
C ARG A 158 -12.29 0.06 7.80
N CYS A 159 -12.14 -0.29 6.51
CA CYS A 159 -11.43 0.54 5.54
C CYS A 159 -12.16 1.86 5.24
N ASN A 160 -13.49 1.87 5.29
CA ASN A 160 -14.34 3.03 4.98
C ASN A 160 -14.62 3.93 6.20
N ASN A 161 -13.60 4.25 7.01
CA ASN A 161 -13.76 5.00 8.26
C ASN A 161 -13.72 6.53 8.10
N HIS A 162 -14.10 7.08 6.95
CA HIS A 162 -14.10 8.53 6.71
C HIS A 162 -14.89 9.28 7.79
N GLY A 163 -14.25 10.23 8.48
CA GLY A 163 -14.85 11.03 9.54
C GLY A 163 -15.06 10.31 10.88
N LYS A 164 -14.59 9.06 11.03
CA LYS A 164 -14.66 8.29 12.28
C LYS A 164 -13.28 8.15 12.90
N GLY A 165 -13.26 7.85 14.20
CA GLY A 165 -12.03 7.54 14.92
C GLY A 165 -11.24 6.41 14.25
N ARG A 166 -9.93 6.42 14.48
CA ARG A 166 -9.01 5.35 14.10
C ARG A 166 -9.49 4.03 14.72
N PRO A 167 -9.71 2.95 13.94
CA PRO A 167 -10.30 1.72 14.45
C PRO A 167 -9.32 0.96 15.33
N VAL A 168 -9.76 0.44 16.47
CA VAL A 168 -8.93 -0.44 17.32
C VAL A 168 -8.55 -1.70 16.54
N LEU A 169 -7.26 -2.03 16.50
CA LEU A 169 -6.74 -3.25 15.87
C LEU A 169 -7.33 -4.50 16.54
N TYR A 170 -7.50 -5.57 15.75
CA TYR A 170 -7.82 -6.88 16.31
C TYR A 170 -6.65 -7.40 17.16
N ARG A 171 -6.94 -8.24 18.15
CA ARG A 171 -5.89 -8.93 18.90
C ARG A 171 -5.57 -10.23 18.18
N LEU A 172 -4.35 -10.33 17.65
CA LEU A 172 -3.89 -11.47 16.88
C LEU A 172 -2.78 -12.18 17.69
N ALA A 173 -2.85 -13.52 17.78
CA ALA A 173 -1.92 -14.29 18.62
C ALA A 173 -0.49 -14.30 18.06
N ASP A 174 -0.36 -14.46 16.73
CA ASP A 174 0.92 -14.52 16.00
C ASP A 174 0.86 -13.56 14.82
N CYS A 175 1.05 -12.27 15.08
CA CYS A 175 1.03 -11.25 14.03
C CYS A 175 2.42 -10.80 13.62
N SER A 176 2.56 -10.51 12.32
CA SER A 176 3.74 -9.85 11.76
C SER A 176 4.07 -8.54 12.47
N ARG A 177 5.35 -8.18 12.48
CA ARG A 177 5.88 -6.89 12.97
C ARG A 177 5.24 -5.66 12.31
N ILE A 178 4.64 -5.82 11.12
CA ILE A 178 3.96 -4.73 10.41
C ILE A 178 2.55 -4.46 10.96
N TYR A 179 2.05 -5.31 11.86
CA TYR A 179 0.70 -5.22 12.43
C TYR A 179 0.63 -4.35 13.69
N TYR A 180 1.24 -3.16 13.63
CA TYR A 180 1.24 -2.22 14.75
C TYR A 180 1.30 -0.77 14.23
N TYR A 181 0.62 0.16 14.92
CA TYR A 181 0.75 1.60 14.70
C TYR A 181 0.48 2.42 15.96
#